data_AF-A0A3D5MWW6-F1
#
_entry.id   AF-A0A3D5MWW6-F1
#
_cell.length_a   1.000
_cell.length_b   1.000
_cell.length_c   1.000
_cell.angle_alpha   90.00
_cell.angle_beta   90.00
_cell.angle_gamma   90.00
#
_symmetry.space_group_name_H-M   'P 1'
#
loop_
_entity.id
_entity.type
_entity.pdbx_description
1 polymer ?
#
loop_
_entity_poly.entity_id
_entity_poly.type
_entity_poly.pdbx_seq_one_letter_code
_entity_poly.pdbx_strand_id
1 'polypeptide(L)'
;MNKKIKRIIALALTISAFSTFSSFIPGSISNFMSKPVYAASYDPENGELTSLKIKSSEGETLKLKDGYNGDVVKLSEDKEYYVKMTDGSQGIKIDAEVEGKNRVIKIFETDNSDEKGVDSGSEILLGKGYSTIYIRTYKSSSAYRTAYKNNNVKDCEEEYVIHVMKTVSSSNEDTSQDNIYLEDLDLGKGKIDFFKGTTSYNVKVSSDVESIRITAKPENSSDRVRINGKLVTEDDKYRRTVDLNKGKNEIKVKVTDDKDNQRTYTLNITRGKSSDRDEDEIYLDSIRLSEGKINFDSEKNEYTVDLDEDISEIDITAEPENDDYLVTINGDEVTKGDDYEETVYLKKGENIIKIVVQDELNELKRTYKLTINRGQAEKEEEEDNKKDETVENNDNKTGWVQTDKGWQYKDKDGNIIKSKWLYDENAKVYCYLDENGFRKTGWFKDKGIWYLLADNGVMLTGWQKVGDKYYYMDSNGAMQTGWLKIEDNDTKKVTWYYLNSGGDRATGWLKYGDSWYYLNSDGTMATGWIIDAGSKYYLNEDGSMQTGTKIIDGKEYKFNKSGAVII
;
A
#
# COMPACT_ATOMS: atom_id res chain seq x y z
N MET A 1 -7.52 48.55 9.53
CA MET A 1 -8.66 48.50 8.57
C MET A 1 -8.16 48.22 7.16
N ASN A 2 -8.28 46.96 6.76
CA ASN A 2 -8.76 46.49 5.45
C ASN A 2 -8.53 47.34 4.18
N LYS A 3 -7.71 46.82 3.24
CA LYS A 3 -8.18 46.23 1.97
C LYS A 3 -6.99 46.05 1.00
N LYS A 4 -6.61 44.81 0.71
CA LYS A 4 -5.97 44.47 -0.57
C LYS A 4 -6.70 43.27 -1.18
N ILE A 5 -7.41 43.60 -2.26
CA ILE A 5 -8.12 42.69 -3.16
C ILE A 5 -7.08 41.91 -3.96
N LYS A 6 -7.12 40.57 -3.89
CA LYS A 6 -6.39 39.69 -4.82
C LYS A 6 -7.18 39.61 -6.13
N ARG A 7 -6.55 39.97 -7.26
CA ARG A 7 -7.05 39.66 -8.61
C ARG A 7 -6.47 38.31 -9.04
N ILE A 8 -7.36 37.40 -9.42
CA ILE A 8 -7.07 36.12 -10.08
C ILE A 8 -6.76 36.42 -11.55
N ILE A 9 -5.61 35.97 -12.06
CA ILE A 9 -5.32 35.92 -13.49
C ILE A 9 -5.28 34.44 -13.89
N ALA A 10 -6.35 33.99 -14.55
CA ALA A 10 -6.38 32.72 -15.26
C ALA A 10 -5.77 32.94 -16.65
N LEU A 11 -4.68 32.23 -16.96
CA LEU A 11 -4.10 32.22 -18.31
C LEU A 11 -4.74 31.07 -19.10
N ALA A 12 -5.59 31.44 -20.07
CA ALA A 12 -6.19 30.52 -21.03
C ALA A 12 -5.18 30.19 -22.14
N LEU A 13 -4.92 28.91 -22.39
CA LEU A 13 -4.22 28.44 -23.58
C LEU A 13 -5.23 28.17 -24.69
N THR A 14 -5.21 29.02 -25.71
CA THR A 14 -5.94 28.88 -26.96
C THR A 14 -5.30 27.82 -27.84
N ILE A 15 -6.00 26.72 -28.10
CA ILE A 15 -5.70 25.81 -29.22
C ILE A 15 -6.64 26.21 -30.36
N SER A 16 -6.08 26.74 -31.43
CA SER A 16 -6.78 27.03 -32.68
C SER A 16 -7.08 25.73 -33.44
N ALA A 17 -8.31 25.62 -33.95
CA ALA A 17 -8.84 24.51 -34.72
C ALA A 17 -8.63 24.69 -36.24
N PHE A 18 -8.44 23.58 -36.98
CA PHE A 18 -8.90 23.24 -38.35
C PHE A 18 -8.40 21.80 -38.63
N SER A 19 -9.09 20.82 -39.24
CA SER A 19 -10.35 20.75 -39.99
C SER A 19 -10.89 19.29 -40.04
N THR A 20 -12.19 19.13 -39.74
CA THR A 20 -13.22 18.17 -40.24
C THR A 20 -12.84 16.84 -40.90
N PHE A 21 -13.35 15.72 -40.36
CA PHE A 21 -14.39 14.87 -40.99
C PHE A 21 -15.14 14.01 -39.93
N SER A 22 -16.46 13.98 -40.08
CA SER A 22 -17.50 13.22 -39.34
C SER A 22 -17.25 11.71 -39.34
N SER A 23 -17.65 10.89 -38.35
CA SER A 23 -19.06 10.64 -37.99
C SER A 23 -19.23 9.60 -36.84
N PHE A 24 -20.21 9.83 -35.96
CA PHE A 24 -20.93 8.91 -35.02
C PHE A 24 -20.19 8.22 -33.85
N ILE A 25 -20.55 8.63 -32.62
CA ILE A 25 -20.49 7.87 -31.35
C ILE A 25 -21.93 7.75 -30.81
N PRO A 26 -22.36 6.54 -30.38
CA PRO A 26 -22.73 6.33 -28.98
C PRO A 26 -22.19 4.97 -28.46
N GLY A 27 -21.67 4.79 -27.25
CA GLY A 27 -21.57 5.67 -26.10
C GLY A 27 -20.61 5.13 -25.04
N SER A 28 -20.18 6.06 -24.18
CA SER A 28 -19.83 5.91 -22.77
C SER A 28 -18.87 4.78 -22.35
N ILE A 29 -17.57 5.00 -22.58
CA ILE A 29 -16.53 4.46 -21.70
C ILE A 29 -16.18 5.60 -20.73
N SER A 30 -16.54 5.44 -19.45
CA SER A 30 -16.13 6.38 -18.41
C SER A 30 -14.62 6.27 -18.20
N ASN A 31 -13.87 7.25 -18.69
CA ASN A 31 -12.48 7.44 -18.29
C ASN A 31 -12.44 7.76 -16.79
N PHE A 32 -11.95 6.81 -16.00
CA PHE A 32 -11.47 7.07 -14.64
C PHE A 32 -10.18 7.89 -14.75
N MET A 33 -10.34 9.21 -14.91
CA MET A 33 -9.24 10.16 -14.72
C MET A 33 -8.92 10.18 -13.23
N SER A 34 -7.82 9.52 -12.84
CA SER A 34 -7.11 9.90 -11.63
C SER A 34 -6.64 11.34 -11.82
N LYS A 35 -7.35 12.29 -11.20
CA LYS A 35 -6.83 13.64 -11.03
C LYS A 35 -5.66 13.55 -10.05
N PRO A 36 -4.42 13.90 -10.43
CA PRO A 36 -3.39 14.10 -9.43
C PRO A 36 -3.84 15.23 -8.49
N VAL A 37 -3.86 14.92 -7.20
CA VAL A 37 -4.08 15.86 -6.11
C VAL A 37 -3.03 16.97 -6.20
N TYR A 38 -3.47 18.22 -5.96
CA TYR A 38 -2.68 19.43 -6.10
C TYR A 38 -1.30 19.31 -5.43
N ALA A 39 -0.24 19.34 -6.23
CA ALA A 39 1.10 19.67 -5.74
C ALA A 39 1.03 21.10 -5.17
N ALA A 40 1.42 21.28 -3.90
CA ALA A 40 1.75 22.59 -3.38
C ALA A 40 2.69 23.27 -4.39
N SER A 41 2.35 24.48 -4.84
CA SER A 41 3.21 25.22 -5.76
C SER A 41 4.51 25.55 -5.03
N TYR A 42 5.60 24.92 -5.44
CA TYR A 42 6.94 25.30 -5.01
C TYR A 42 7.13 26.81 -5.24
N ASP A 43 7.37 27.55 -4.15
CA ASP A 43 7.54 29.00 -4.13
C ASP A 43 9.00 29.28 -3.73
N PRO A 44 9.91 29.41 -4.71
CA PRO A 44 11.34 29.43 -4.45
C PRO A 44 11.75 30.69 -3.68
N GLU A 45 12.58 30.51 -2.66
CA GLU A 45 13.20 31.63 -1.96
C GLU A 45 14.40 32.20 -2.73
N ASN A 46 14.84 33.39 -2.34
CA ASN A 46 16.03 34.04 -2.87
C ASN A 46 17.27 33.12 -2.76
N GLY A 47 17.80 32.66 -3.90
CA GLY A 47 18.92 31.72 -3.93
C GLY A 47 18.54 30.34 -4.44
N GLU A 48 17.27 29.99 -4.37
CA GLU A 48 16.76 28.72 -4.86
C GLU A 48 16.50 28.75 -6.37
N LEU A 49 16.53 27.57 -6.99
CA LEU A 49 16.20 27.42 -8.40
C LEU A 49 14.71 27.66 -8.64
N THR A 50 14.36 28.39 -9.70
CA THR A 50 12.98 28.54 -10.19
C THR A 50 12.64 27.53 -11.29
N SER A 51 13.66 27.02 -11.98
CA SER A 51 13.54 26.04 -13.05
C SER A 51 14.79 25.15 -13.08
N LEU A 52 14.57 23.88 -13.38
CA LEU A 52 15.63 22.91 -13.66
C LEU A 52 15.17 22.02 -14.82
N LYS A 53 15.83 22.15 -15.96
CA LYS A 53 15.56 21.37 -17.16
C LYS A 53 16.84 20.66 -17.57
N ILE A 54 16.75 19.35 -17.73
CA ILE A 54 17.88 18.52 -18.14
C ILE A 54 17.55 17.91 -19.49
N LYS A 55 18.47 18.07 -20.43
CA LYS A 55 18.38 17.46 -21.75
C LYS A 55 19.56 16.54 -22.00
N SER A 56 19.39 15.53 -22.83
CA SER A 56 20.52 14.83 -23.42
C SER A 56 21.27 15.75 -24.40
N SER A 57 22.52 15.43 -24.74
CA SER A 57 23.28 16.08 -25.80
C SER A 57 22.53 16.14 -27.14
N GLU A 58 21.65 15.17 -27.40
CA GLU A 58 20.83 15.09 -28.62
C GLU A 58 19.53 15.92 -28.54
N GLY A 59 19.25 16.53 -27.37
CA GLY A 59 18.14 17.44 -27.15
C GLY A 59 16.88 16.81 -26.55
N GLU A 60 16.90 15.51 -26.24
CA GLU A 60 15.81 14.83 -25.54
C GLU A 60 15.66 15.39 -24.12
N THR A 61 14.45 15.74 -23.70
CA THR A 61 14.22 16.22 -22.32
C THR A 61 14.13 15.05 -21.37
N LEU A 62 15.01 15.03 -20.36
CA LEU A 62 15.04 14.01 -19.33
C LEU A 62 14.14 14.41 -18.17
N LYS A 63 13.33 13.47 -17.68
CA LYS A 63 12.40 13.71 -16.57
C LYS A 63 13.17 13.66 -15.25
N LEU A 64 12.94 14.64 -14.38
CA LEU A 64 13.40 14.59 -12.99
C LEU A 64 12.62 13.51 -12.25
N LYS A 65 13.33 12.68 -11.50
CA LYS A 65 12.78 11.58 -10.74
C LYS A 65 13.26 11.59 -9.30
N ASP A 66 12.55 10.90 -8.43
CA ASP A 66 12.91 10.70 -7.01
C ASP A 66 13.79 9.46 -6.72
N GLY A 67 14.25 8.82 -7.79
CA GLY A 67 15.11 7.64 -7.87
C GLY A 67 15.33 7.33 -9.36
N TYR A 68 16.26 6.44 -9.74
CA TYR A 68 16.45 6.16 -11.17
C TYR A 68 15.20 5.46 -11.75
N ASN A 69 14.60 4.52 -11.00
CA ASN A 69 13.27 3.96 -11.26
C ASN A 69 12.15 4.71 -10.50
N GLY A 70 12.42 5.97 -10.17
CA GLY A 70 11.57 6.90 -9.44
C GLY A 70 10.30 7.34 -10.16
N ASP A 71 9.33 7.84 -9.36
CA ASP A 71 8.22 8.61 -9.88
C ASP A 71 8.76 9.93 -10.46
N VAL A 72 8.08 10.47 -11.48
CA VAL A 72 8.43 11.77 -12.06
C VAL A 72 8.08 12.86 -11.07
N VAL A 73 9.08 13.63 -10.65
CA VAL A 73 8.92 14.74 -9.70
C VAL A 73 9.13 16.09 -10.37
N LYS A 74 8.67 17.14 -9.70
CA LYS A 74 8.96 18.53 -10.05
C LYS A 74 10.01 19.07 -9.10
N LEU A 75 10.63 20.19 -9.48
CA LEU A 75 11.50 20.96 -8.61
C LEU A 75 10.77 21.31 -7.30
N SER A 76 11.42 21.04 -6.18
CA SER A 76 10.97 21.21 -4.82
C SER A 76 12.14 21.60 -3.90
N GLU A 77 11.80 21.82 -2.64
CA GLU A 77 12.72 22.04 -1.52
C GLU A 77 13.69 20.86 -1.27
N ASP A 78 13.44 19.66 -1.83
CA ASP A 78 14.25 18.45 -1.57
C ASP A 78 15.66 18.51 -2.21
N LYS A 79 15.85 19.38 -3.22
CA LYS A 79 17.13 19.69 -3.90
C LYS A 79 17.90 18.49 -4.50
N GLU A 80 17.42 17.26 -4.37
CA GLU A 80 18.02 16.03 -4.90
C GLU A 80 17.13 15.37 -5.96
N TYR A 81 17.69 15.03 -7.12
CA TYR A 81 16.96 14.47 -8.25
C TYR A 81 17.75 13.39 -8.99
N TYR A 82 17.02 12.54 -9.71
CA TYR A 82 17.56 11.43 -10.51
C TYR A 82 17.12 11.57 -11.96
N VAL A 83 18.01 11.24 -12.90
CA VAL A 83 17.73 11.18 -14.33
C VAL A 83 18.36 9.95 -14.97
N LYS A 84 17.64 9.35 -15.92
CA LYS A 84 18.12 8.24 -16.75
C LYS A 84 18.28 8.70 -18.19
N MET A 85 19.32 8.21 -18.87
CA MET A 85 19.52 8.39 -20.30
C MET A 85 20.09 7.15 -20.96
N THR A 86 19.87 7.03 -22.28
CA THR A 86 20.44 5.95 -23.09
C THR A 86 21.81 6.30 -23.66
N ASP A 87 22.65 5.29 -23.93
CA ASP A 87 24.02 5.40 -24.43
C ASP A 87 24.17 6.08 -25.81
N GLY A 88 23.05 6.41 -26.50
CA GLY A 88 23.06 7.20 -27.72
C GLY A 88 23.64 8.62 -27.55
N SER A 89 23.46 9.22 -26.37
CA SER A 89 23.91 10.58 -26.07
C SER A 89 25.28 10.62 -25.36
N GLN A 90 26.13 11.59 -25.72
CA GLN A 90 27.46 11.76 -25.12
C GLN A 90 27.41 12.30 -23.68
N GLY A 91 26.35 13.02 -23.32
CA GLY A 91 26.17 13.59 -21.98
C GLY A 91 24.85 14.36 -21.84
N ILE A 92 24.83 15.31 -20.91
CA ILE A 92 23.66 16.15 -20.59
C ILE A 92 23.91 17.63 -20.78
N LYS A 93 22.82 18.38 -20.94
CA LYS A 93 22.77 19.84 -20.83
C LYS A 93 21.80 20.22 -19.72
N ILE A 94 22.25 21.03 -18.77
CA ILE A 94 21.46 21.47 -17.62
C ILE A 94 21.13 22.96 -17.75
N ASP A 95 19.88 23.26 -18.09
CA ASP A 95 19.32 24.60 -18.15
C ASP A 95 18.55 24.89 -16.85
N ALA A 96 19.10 25.73 -15.99
CA ALA A 96 18.57 26.06 -14.67
C ALA A 96 18.47 27.59 -14.49
N GLU A 97 17.49 28.02 -13.73
CA GLU A 97 17.22 29.43 -13.41
C GLU A 97 17.12 29.60 -11.90
N VAL A 98 17.54 30.74 -11.36
CA VAL A 98 17.64 31.01 -9.91
C VAL A 98 16.84 32.25 -9.53
N GLU A 99 16.17 32.21 -8.37
CA GLU A 99 15.35 33.30 -7.86
C GLU A 99 16.20 34.43 -7.26
N GLY A 100 15.88 35.65 -7.69
CA GLY A 100 16.46 36.88 -7.18
C GLY A 100 17.65 37.45 -7.97
N LYS A 101 17.93 38.73 -7.73
CA LYS A 101 18.77 39.55 -8.59
C LYS A 101 20.26 39.21 -8.48
N ASN A 102 20.94 39.26 -9.62
CA ASN A 102 22.40 39.11 -9.78
C ASN A 102 22.97 37.74 -9.41
N ARG A 103 22.13 36.77 -9.05
CA ARG A 103 22.58 35.42 -8.72
C ARG A 103 23.08 34.68 -9.94
N VAL A 104 23.99 33.75 -9.69
CA VAL A 104 24.57 32.90 -10.73
C VAL A 104 24.52 31.45 -10.31
N ILE A 105 24.46 30.58 -11.31
CA ILE A 105 24.46 29.13 -11.15
C ILE A 105 25.80 28.61 -11.66
N LYS A 106 26.41 27.67 -10.94
CA LYS A 106 27.56 26.91 -11.40
C LYS A 106 27.33 25.43 -11.21
N ILE A 107 27.75 24.65 -12.19
CA ILE A 107 27.58 23.21 -12.23
C ILE A 107 28.95 22.54 -12.10
N PHE A 108 29.03 21.47 -11.31
CA PHE A 108 30.24 20.74 -10.97
C PHE A 108 30.03 19.23 -11.19
N GLU A 109 31.04 18.56 -11.71
CA GLU A 109 31.03 17.11 -11.95
C GLU A 109 31.51 16.31 -10.73
N THR A 110 32.10 16.99 -9.74
CA THR A 110 32.54 16.39 -8.49
C THR A 110 32.16 17.26 -7.29
N ASP A 111 32.30 16.72 -6.09
CA ASP A 111 32.10 17.49 -4.86
C ASP A 111 33.37 18.24 -4.42
N ASN A 112 34.43 18.29 -5.24
CA ASN A 112 35.69 18.92 -4.87
C ASN A 112 35.55 20.42 -4.66
N SER A 113 36.12 20.93 -3.56
CA SER A 113 35.99 22.34 -3.15
C SER A 113 36.80 23.32 -4.00
N ASP A 114 37.69 22.84 -4.86
CA ASP A 114 38.55 23.61 -5.76
C ASP A 114 38.20 23.43 -7.25
N GLU A 115 37.14 22.68 -7.57
CA GLU A 115 36.69 22.48 -8.95
C GLU A 115 36.18 23.79 -9.56
N LYS A 116 36.50 24.02 -10.83
CA LYS A 116 35.97 25.17 -11.59
C LYS A 116 34.64 24.79 -12.22
N GLY A 117 33.55 25.32 -11.69
CA GLY A 117 32.22 25.06 -12.21
C GLY A 117 31.94 25.71 -13.58
N VAL A 118 31.11 25.03 -14.37
CA VAL A 118 30.61 25.50 -15.68
C VAL A 118 29.28 26.25 -15.52
N ASP A 119 28.91 27.05 -16.52
CA ASP A 119 27.66 27.83 -16.51
C ASP A 119 26.45 26.96 -16.86
N SER A 120 25.27 27.37 -16.40
CA SER A 120 24.02 26.76 -16.86
C SER A 120 23.88 26.84 -18.37
N GLY A 121 23.40 25.75 -18.97
CA GLY A 121 23.33 25.55 -20.41
C GLY A 121 24.64 25.05 -21.02
N SER A 122 25.68 24.79 -20.24
CA SER A 122 26.85 24.05 -20.71
C SER A 122 26.52 22.57 -20.89
N GLU A 123 27.16 21.93 -21.87
CA GLU A 123 27.12 20.48 -22.07
C GLU A 123 28.17 19.82 -21.16
N ILE A 124 27.76 18.73 -20.50
CA ILE A 124 28.57 17.93 -19.58
C ILE A 124 28.66 16.53 -20.15
N LEU A 125 29.87 16.07 -20.45
CA LEU A 125 30.11 14.75 -21.02
C LEU A 125 30.09 13.68 -19.92
N LEU A 126 29.38 12.58 -20.16
CA LEU A 126 29.21 11.53 -19.17
C LEU A 126 29.69 10.18 -19.67
N GLY A 127 30.49 9.52 -18.83
CA GLY A 127 30.86 8.11 -19.00
C GLY A 127 29.66 7.18 -18.81
N LYS A 128 29.85 5.90 -19.16
CA LYS A 128 28.83 4.86 -18.88
C LYS A 128 28.67 4.66 -17.38
N GLY A 129 27.45 4.33 -16.95
CA GLY A 129 27.15 4.05 -15.55
C GLY A 129 26.61 5.28 -14.82
N TYR A 130 27.11 5.51 -13.61
CA TYR A 130 26.58 6.51 -12.69
C TYR A 130 27.46 7.76 -12.64
N SER A 131 26.83 8.92 -12.51
CA SER A 131 27.51 10.20 -12.30
C SER A 131 26.68 11.07 -11.38
N THR A 132 27.33 11.87 -10.54
CA THR A 132 26.66 12.81 -9.65
C THR A 132 27.09 14.23 -10.02
N ILE A 133 26.11 15.10 -10.25
CA ILE A 133 26.32 16.47 -10.67
C ILE A 133 25.80 17.41 -9.59
N TYR A 134 26.59 18.41 -9.24
CA TYR A 134 26.24 19.41 -8.22
C TYR A 134 25.92 20.72 -8.91
N ILE A 135 24.77 21.32 -8.60
CA ILE A 135 24.36 22.63 -9.09
C ILE A 135 24.35 23.57 -7.89
N ARG A 136 25.24 24.56 -7.88
CA ARG A 136 25.35 25.53 -6.78
C ARG A 136 24.92 26.92 -7.23
N THR A 137 24.19 27.62 -6.37
CA THR A 137 23.80 29.01 -6.59
C THR A 137 24.65 29.96 -5.75
N TYR A 138 24.95 31.15 -6.29
CA TYR A 138 25.73 32.16 -5.58
C TYR A 138 25.08 33.52 -5.70
N LYS A 139 25.21 34.33 -4.64
CA LYS A 139 24.73 35.73 -4.55
C LYS A 139 25.11 36.59 -5.75
N SER A 140 26.28 36.33 -6.32
CA SER A 140 26.76 36.99 -7.54
C SER A 140 27.93 36.27 -8.19
N SER A 141 28.28 36.65 -9.42
CA SER A 141 29.53 36.21 -10.05
C SER A 141 30.77 36.56 -9.22
N SER A 142 30.70 37.63 -8.41
CA SER A 142 31.81 37.99 -7.52
C SER A 142 31.93 37.04 -6.35
N ALA A 143 30.80 36.60 -5.77
CA ALA A 143 30.78 35.63 -4.68
C ALA A 143 31.39 34.29 -5.14
N TYR A 144 30.98 33.77 -6.30
CA TYR A 144 31.59 32.58 -6.89
C TYR A 144 33.11 32.72 -7.09
N ARG A 145 33.58 33.85 -7.66
CA ARG A 145 35.02 34.08 -7.85
C ARG A 145 35.80 34.08 -6.54
N THR A 146 35.22 34.61 -5.47
CA THR A 146 35.84 34.58 -4.14
C THR A 146 35.88 33.16 -3.59
N ALA A 147 34.77 32.43 -3.65
CA ALA A 147 34.66 31.04 -3.22
C ALA A 147 35.70 30.14 -3.94
N TYR A 148 35.81 30.28 -5.27
CA TYR A 148 36.77 29.55 -6.08
C TYR A 148 38.23 29.88 -5.74
N LYS A 149 38.58 31.17 -5.58
CA LYS A 149 39.94 31.59 -5.17
C LYS A 149 40.35 31.07 -3.80
N ASN A 150 39.37 30.84 -2.92
CA ASN A 150 39.58 30.34 -1.57
C ASN A 150 39.55 28.80 -1.51
N ASN A 151 39.44 28.09 -2.65
CA ASN A 151 39.24 26.64 -2.71
C ASN A 151 38.06 26.16 -1.85
N ASN A 152 36.98 26.94 -1.84
CA ASN A 152 35.76 26.60 -1.10
C ASN A 152 34.53 26.93 -1.95
N VAL A 153 34.39 26.30 -3.12
CA VAL A 153 33.20 26.50 -3.97
C VAL A 153 31.91 26.02 -3.31
N LYS A 154 31.98 25.26 -2.21
CA LYS A 154 30.83 24.90 -1.38
C LYS A 154 30.25 26.08 -0.57
N ASP A 155 30.98 27.19 -0.46
CA ASP A 155 30.46 28.48 0.07
C ASP A 155 29.48 29.11 -0.94
N CYS A 156 28.28 28.53 -0.97
CA CYS A 156 27.19 28.84 -1.90
C CYS A 156 25.89 29.12 -1.13
N GLU A 157 24.87 29.64 -1.81
CA GLU A 157 23.55 29.84 -1.19
C GLU A 157 22.78 28.53 -1.13
N GLU A 158 22.71 27.81 -2.25
CA GLU A 158 22.00 26.54 -2.36
C GLU A 158 22.81 25.54 -3.18
N GLU A 159 22.67 24.26 -2.84
CA GLU A 159 23.24 23.14 -3.58
C GLU A 159 22.13 22.15 -3.95
N TYR A 160 22.09 21.77 -5.22
CA TYR A 160 21.21 20.75 -5.76
C TYR A 160 22.05 19.59 -6.28
N VAL A 161 21.61 18.36 -6.07
CA VAL A 161 22.33 17.14 -6.45
C VAL A 161 21.53 16.38 -7.49
N ILE A 162 22.15 16.13 -8.65
CA ILE A 162 21.55 15.37 -9.74
C ILE A 162 22.34 14.07 -9.94
N HIS A 163 21.66 12.96 -9.71
CA HIS A 163 22.17 11.63 -9.97
C HIS A 163 21.80 11.20 -11.39
N VAL A 164 22.79 10.89 -12.21
CA VAL A 164 22.62 10.58 -13.63
C VAL A 164 23.05 9.14 -13.88
N MET A 165 22.15 8.34 -14.46
CA MET A 165 22.45 6.99 -14.91
C MET A 165 22.40 6.93 -16.43
N LYS A 166 23.53 6.57 -17.05
CA LYS A 166 23.66 6.32 -18.47
C LYS A 166 23.66 4.82 -18.76
N THR A 167 22.56 4.32 -19.34
CA THR A 167 22.30 2.90 -19.60
C THR A 167 22.41 2.55 -21.08
N VAL A 168 22.70 1.28 -21.40
CA VAL A 168 22.81 0.78 -22.79
C VAL A 168 21.47 0.40 -23.43
N SER A 169 20.40 0.32 -22.64
CA SER A 169 19.03 0.04 -23.09
C SER A 169 18.06 1.04 -22.46
N SER A 170 16.99 1.38 -23.17
CA SER A 170 15.86 2.14 -22.62
C SER A 170 15.23 1.30 -21.51
N SER A 171 15.66 1.50 -20.27
CA SER A 171 15.05 0.80 -19.15
C SER A 171 13.66 1.38 -18.93
N ASN A 172 12.64 0.56 -19.19
CA ASN A 172 11.29 0.83 -18.71
C ASN A 172 11.34 1.06 -17.20
N GLU A 173 10.41 1.85 -16.67
CA GLU A 173 10.30 2.06 -15.22
C GLU A 173 10.11 0.71 -14.54
N ASP A 174 11.11 0.29 -13.75
CA ASP A 174 11.02 -0.92 -12.95
C ASP A 174 10.12 -0.63 -11.75
N THR A 175 8.81 -0.82 -11.87
CA THR A 175 7.86 -0.61 -10.77
C THR A 175 7.77 -1.81 -9.83
N SER A 176 8.71 -2.76 -9.91
CA SER A 176 8.70 -3.95 -9.06
C SER A 176 9.04 -3.60 -7.60
N GLN A 177 8.55 -4.42 -6.67
CA GLN A 177 8.79 -4.25 -5.23
C GLN A 177 10.01 -5.11 -4.86
N ASP A 178 11.12 -4.48 -4.51
CA ASP A 178 12.34 -5.17 -4.11
C ASP A 178 12.33 -5.55 -2.62
N ASN A 179 13.30 -6.36 -2.21
CA ASN A 179 13.51 -6.79 -0.83
C ASN A 179 14.17 -5.70 0.04
N ILE A 180 13.69 -4.47 -0.07
CA ILE A 180 14.01 -3.32 0.76
C ILE A 180 12.76 -2.95 1.55
N TYR A 181 12.91 -2.58 2.83
CA TYR A 181 11.78 -2.49 3.76
C TYR A 181 11.88 -1.28 4.69
N LEU A 182 10.73 -0.83 5.17
CA LEU A 182 10.66 0.01 6.37
C LEU A 182 10.76 -0.87 7.62
N GLU A 183 11.50 -0.40 8.62
CA GLU A 183 11.49 -0.94 9.98
C GLU A 183 10.16 -0.64 10.67
N ASP A 184 9.60 0.56 10.44
CA ASP A 184 8.37 1.04 11.07
C ASP A 184 7.55 1.96 10.15
N LEU A 185 6.22 1.89 10.26
CA LEU A 185 5.28 2.78 9.59
C LEU A 185 4.10 3.09 10.53
N ASP A 186 4.11 4.30 11.08
CA ASP A 186 3.17 4.75 12.10
C ASP A 186 2.36 5.97 11.66
N LEU A 187 1.12 6.06 12.15
CA LEU A 187 0.22 7.19 11.91
C LEU A 187 -0.11 7.91 13.21
N GLY A 188 -0.01 9.25 13.20
CA GLY A 188 -0.42 10.07 14.33
C GLY A 188 -1.93 10.08 14.60
N LYS A 189 -2.76 9.65 13.63
CA LYS A 189 -4.22 9.50 13.72
C LYS A 189 -4.65 8.31 12.87
N GLY A 190 -5.60 7.50 13.34
CA GLY A 190 -5.87 6.20 12.74
C GLY A 190 -4.84 5.16 13.17
N LYS A 191 -5.11 3.88 12.92
CA LYS A 191 -4.24 2.77 13.33
C LYS A 191 -3.84 1.95 12.12
N ILE A 192 -2.56 1.59 12.06
CA ILE A 192 -2.02 0.58 11.15
C ILE A 192 -1.34 -0.50 11.99
N ASP A 193 -1.64 -1.75 11.69
CA ASP A 193 -0.83 -2.88 12.16
C ASP A 193 0.27 -3.12 11.12
N PHE A 194 1.40 -2.42 11.28
CA PHE A 194 2.46 -2.43 10.27
C PHE A 194 3.10 -3.81 10.16
N PHE A 195 3.27 -4.25 8.92
CA PHE A 195 3.98 -5.46 8.58
C PHE A 195 4.78 -5.18 7.31
N LYS A 196 6.10 -5.35 7.37
CA LYS A 196 7.01 -4.87 6.31
C LYS A 196 6.70 -5.38 4.91
N GLY A 197 6.12 -6.57 4.79
CA GLY A 197 5.70 -7.15 3.50
C GLY A 197 4.41 -6.58 2.92
N THR A 198 3.56 -5.95 3.75
CA THR A 198 2.27 -5.38 3.33
C THR A 198 2.49 -4.01 2.72
N THR A 199 2.17 -3.85 1.44
CA THR A 199 2.40 -2.62 0.68
C THR A 199 1.16 -1.75 0.51
N SER A 200 0.02 -2.13 1.07
CA SER A 200 -1.20 -1.32 1.02
C SER A 200 -1.98 -1.39 2.34
N TYR A 201 -2.38 -0.22 2.84
CA TYR A 201 -3.12 -0.06 4.08
C TYR A 201 -4.34 0.80 3.83
N ASN A 202 -5.51 0.36 4.28
CA ASN A 202 -6.73 1.17 4.27
C ASN A 202 -6.96 1.71 5.67
N VAL A 203 -7.07 3.04 5.80
CA VAL A 203 -7.21 3.72 7.08
C VAL A 203 -8.39 4.68 7.00
N LYS A 204 -9.24 4.68 8.02
CA LYS A 204 -10.33 5.66 8.14
C LYS A 204 -10.00 6.64 9.25
N VAL A 205 -10.28 7.92 9.03
CA VAL A 205 -10.13 8.98 10.02
C VAL A 205 -11.38 9.87 10.02
N SER A 206 -11.70 10.46 11.17
CA SER A 206 -12.84 11.39 11.31
C SER A 206 -12.78 12.53 10.28
N SER A 207 -13.93 13.08 9.91
CA SER A 207 -14.04 14.25 9.02
C SER A 207 -13.20 15.44 9.47
N ASP A 208 -12.95 15.56 10.76
CA ASP A 208 -12.25 16.69 11.39
C ASP A 208 -10.72 16.53 11.33
N VAL A 209 -10.23 15.35 10.93
CA VAL A 209 -8.78 15.10 10.75
C VAL A 209 -8.33 15.70 9.42
N GLU A 210 -7.93 16.98 9.44
CA GLU A 210 -7.55 17.72 8.24
C GLU A 210 -6.19 17.33 7.67
N SER A 211 -5.32 16.76 8.51
CA SER A 211 -4.00 16.30 8.14
C SER A 211 -3.59 15.13 9.02
N ILE A 212 -2.60 14.37 8.55
CA ILE A 212 -2.08 13.20 9.26
C ILE A 212 -0.56 13.22 9.29
N ARG A 213 0.01 12.96 10.47
CA ARG A 213 1.44 12.74 10.64
C ARG A 213 1.76 11.28 10.33
N ILE A 214 2.67 11.03 9.41
CA ILE A 214 3.18 9.72 9.03
C ILE A 214 4.64 9.64 9.49
N THR A 215 5.02 8.53 10.11
CA THR A 215 6.41 8.17 10.43
C THR A 215 6.78 6.95 9.61
N ALA A 216 7.89 6.97 8.88
CA ALA A 216 8.31 5.85 8.02
C ALA A 216 9.81 5.59 8.17
N LYS A 217 10.20 4.76 9.14
CA LYS A 217 11.61 4.52 9.44
C LYS A 217 12.16 3.40 8.53
N PRO A 218 13.26 3.59 7.81
CA PRO A 218 13.85 2.53 6.99
C PRO A 218 14.58 1.47 7.83
N GLU A 219 14.69 0.21 7.35
CA GLU A 219 15.51 -0.83 8.01
C GLU A 219 17.01 -0.47 8.00
N ASN A 220 17.46 0.29 7.00
CA ASN A 220 18.82 0.80 6.90
C ASN A 220 18.81 2.34 6.80
N SER A 221 19.56 3.02 7.65
CA SER A 221 19.61 4.49 7.71
C SER A 221 20.27 5.13 6.49
N SER A 222 20.98 4.37 5.65
CA SER A 222 21.44 4.87 4.34
C SER A 222 20.33 4.91 3.29
N ASP A 223 19.20 4.23 3.52
CA ASP A 223 18.12 4.16 2.57
C ASP A 223 17.32 5.47 2.60
N ARG A 224 16.96 5.96 1.42
CA ARG A 224 16.18 7.19 1.29
C ARG A 224 14.71 6.86 1.47
N VAL A 225 14.02 7.59 2.34
CA VAL A 225 12.57 7.48 2.52
C VAL A 225 11.88 8.74 2.03
N ARG A 226 10.81 8.57 1.23
CA ARG A 226 9.96 9.66 0.78
C ARG A 226 8.52 9.40 1.18
N ILE A 227 7.89 10.37 1.85
CA ILE A 227 6.47 10.34 2.20
C ILE A 227 5.76 11.33 1.28
N ASN A 228 4.84 10.85 0.45
CA ASN A 228 4.14 11.62 -0.57
C ASN A 228 5.10 12.44 -1.47
N GLY A 229 6.19 11.80 -1.90
CA GLY A 229 7.23 12.38 -2.77
C GLY A 229 8.29 13.26 -2.11
N LYS A 230 8.13 13.70 -0.85
CA LYS A 230 9.13 14.53 -0.14
C LYS A 230 10.07 13.67 0.67
N LEU A 231 11.36 14.01 0.65
CA LEU A 231 12.39 13.31 1.40
C LEU A 231 12.19 13.53 2.90
N VAL A 232 12.32 12.44 3.66
CA VAL A 232 12.35 12.47 5.12
C VAL A 232 13.61 11.78 5.62
N THR A 233 14.24 12.31 6.66
CA THR A 233 15.56 11.88 7.14
C THR A 233 15.56 11.66 8.65
N GLU A 234 16.68 11.20 9.20
CA GLU A 234 16.85 11.09 10.66
C GLU A 234 16.59 12.43 11.39
N ASP A 235 16.92 13.57 10.78
CA ASP A 235 16.76 14.90 11.38
C ASP A 235 15.28 15.24 11.67
N ASP A 236 14.37 14.79 10.80
CA ASP A 236 12.92 14.88 11.01
C ASP A 236 12.31 13.62 11.64
N LYS A 237 13.15 12.63 11.98
CA LYS A 237 12.80 11.31 12.51
C LYS A 237 11.96 10.48 11.53
N TYR A 238 12.21 10.65 10.24
CA TYR A 238 11.46 10.11 9.11
C TYR A 238 9.97 10.46 9.16
N ARG A 239 9.62 11.69 9.52
CA ARG A 239 8.23 12.13 9.73
C ARG A 239 7.79 13.17 8.74
N ARG A 240 6.55 13.05 8.28
CA ARG A 240 5.87 14.08 7.50
C ARG A 240 4.40 14.21 7.86
N THR A 241 3.91 15.44 7.96
CA THR A 241 2.47 15.73 7.99
C THR A 241 1.95 15.94 6.58
N VAL A 242 0.85 15.26 6.24
CA VAL A 242 0.19 15.34 4.93
C VAL A 242 -1.25 15.79 5.11
N ASP A 243 -1.66 16.82 4.38
CA ASP A 243 -3.03 17.30 4.37
C ASP A 243 -3.96 16.31 3.66
N LEU A 244 -5.15 16.14 4.21
CA LEU A 244 -6.17 15.23 3.72
C LEU A 244 -7.33 16.03 3.12
N ASN A 245 -7.80 15.63 1.95
CA ASN A 245 -9.08 16.07 1.41
C ASN A 245 -10.21 15.23 2.03
N LYS A 246 -11.45 15.74 2.04
CA LYS A 246 -12.62 14.91 2.37
C LYS A 246 -12.72 13.73 1.39
N GLY A 247 -13.10 12.55 1.87
CA GLY A 247 -13.16 11.31 1.10
C GLY A 247 -11.82 10.58 1.02
N LYS A 248 -11.58 9.86 -0.09
CA LYS A 248 -10.37 9.02 -0.27
C LYS A 248 -9.14 9.86 -0.60
N ASN A 249 -8.05 9.57 0.10
CA ASN A 249 -6.71 10.11 -0.11
C ASN A 249 -5.75 8.94 -0.29
N GLU A 250 -4.96 8.97 -1.34
CA GLU A 250 -3.88 8.00 -1.55
C GLU A 250 -2.55 8.69 -1.23
N ILE A 251 -1.79 8.11 -0.29
CA ILE A 251 -0.47 8.61 0.10
C ILE A 251 0.54 7.49 -0.09
N LYS A 252 1.59 7.74 -0.88
CA LYS A 252 2.67 6.78 -1.11
C LYS A 252 3.85 7.06 -0.19
N VAL A 253 4.37 6.01 0.44
CA VAL A 253 5.61 6.02 1.21
C VAL A 253 6.59 5.11 0.50
N LYS A 254 7.71 5.66 0.06
CA LYS A 254 8.68 4.96 -0.78
C LYS A 254 10.03 4.89 -0.08
N VAL A 255 10.64 3.71 -0.08
CA VAL A 255 12.02 3.49 0.40
C VAL A 255 12.88 3.03 -0.77
N THR A 256 14.10 3.56 -0.88
CA THR A 256 15.04 3.28 -1.98
C THR A 256 16.48 3.23 -1.49
N ASP A 257 17.23 2.20 -1.90
CA ASP A 257 18.65 2.07 -1.55
C ASP A 257 19.59 2.72 -2.59
N ASP A 258 20.89 2.56 -2.38
CA ASP A 258 21.97 3.04 -3.25
C ASP A 258 22.09 2.26 -4.58
N LYS A 259 21.48 1.08 -4.66
CA LYS A 259 21.42 0.21 -5.85
C LYS A 259 20.15 0.38 -6.66
N ASP A 260 19.32 1.36 -6.29
CA ASP A 260 18.01 1.65 -6.90
C ASP A 260 16.96 0.56 -6.68
N ASN A 261 17.17 -0.34 -5.71
CA ASN A 261 16.11 -1.22 -5.23
C ASN A 261 15.06 -0.38 -4.51
N GLN A 262 13.79 -0.65 -4.74
CA GLN A 262 12.70 0.17 -4.20
C GLN A 262 11.51 -0.62 -3.68
N ARG A 263 10.86 -0.06 -2.66
CA ARG A 263 9.56 -0.53 -2.16
C ARG A 263 8.64 0.65 -1.91
N THR A 264 7.37 0.50 -2.26
CA THR A 264 6.33 1.52 -2.07
C THR A 264 5.18 0.95 -1.23
N TYR A 265 4.90 1.63 -0.13
CA TYR A 265 3.75 1.41 0.74
C TYR A 265 2.67 2.45 0.42
N THR A 266 1.43 2.00 0.20
CA THR A 266 0.30 2.85 -0.19
C THR A 266 -0.69 2.95 0.96
N LEU A 267 -0.87 4.15 1.48
CA LEU A 267 -1.84 4.49 2.53
C LEU A 267 -3.11 5.06 1.86
N ASN A 268 -4.17 4.27 1.85
CA ASN A 268 -5.50 4.65 1.38
C ASN A 268 -6.32 5.20 2.54
N ILE A 269 -6.23 6.51 2.78
CA ILE A 269 -6.85 7.19 3.91
C ILE A 269 -8.20 7.78 3.52
N THR A 270 -9.28 7.33 4.16
CA THR A 270 -10.62 7.90 3.97
C THR A 270 -10.93 8.86 5.12
N ARG A 271 -11.06 10.16 4.80
CA ARG A 271 -11.41 11.25 5.74
C ARG A 271 -12.91 11.58 5.64
N GLY A 272 -13.70 11.24 6.66
CA GLY A 272 -15.17 11.36 6.66
C GLY A 272 -15.88 10.35 5.74
N LYS A 273 -17.12 9.94 6.05
CA LYS A 273 -17.75 8.77 5.40
C LYS A 273 -17.87 8.85 3.88
N SER A 274 -17.42 7.75 3.27
CA SER A 274 -17.98 7.15 2.07
C SER A 274 -19.42 6.70 2.36
N SER A 275 -20.33 7.10 1.49
CA SER A 275 -21.78 6.86 1.51
C SER A 275 -22.20 5.41 1.80
N ASP A 276 -23.42 5.30 2.33
CA ASP A 276 -24.27 4.11 2.54
C ASP A 276 -24.26 3.54 3.97
N ARG A 277 -24.94 4.27 4.87
CA ARG A 277 -25.83 3.73 5.91
C ARG A 277 -26.60 4.90 6.53
N ASP A 278 -27.92 4.77 6.70
CA ASP A 278 -28.86 5.76 7.24
C ASP A 278 -28.64 6.09 8.74
N GLU A 279 -27.40 6.01 9.23
CA GLU A 279 -27.06 6.20 10.62
C GLU A 279 -25.77 7.01 10.78
N ASP A 280 -25.88 8.04 11.62
CA ASP A 280 -24.85 9.06 11.81
C ASP A 280 -23.57 8.50 12.45
N GLU A 281 -22.46 9.22 12.31
CA GLU A 281 -21.13 8.86 12.87
C GLU A 281 -21.06 9.09 14.40
N ILE A 282 -22.07 8.64 15.14
CA ILE A 282 -22.13 8.63 16.60
C ILE A 282 -22.22 7.19 17.10
N TYR A 283 -21.44 6.80 18.12
CA TYR A 283 -21.32 5.41 18.56
C TYR A 283 -21.41 5.26 20.09
N LEU A 284 -21.73 4.05 20.53
CA LEU A 284 -21.47 3.60 21.88
C LEU A 284 -20.03 3.08 21.97
N ASP A 285 -19.35 3.32 23.09
CA ASP A 285 -18.06 2.73 23.45
C ASP A 285 -18.25 1.26 23.87
N SER A 286 -19.34 0.96 24.59
CA SER A 286 -19.65 -0.41 24.97
C SER A 286 -21.15 -0.72 25.13
N ILE A 287 -21.51 -1.98 24.87
CA ILE A 287 -22.76 -2.59 25.36
C ILE A 287 -22.37 -3.79 26.23
N ARG A 288 -22.83 -3.82 27.48
CA ARG A 288 -22.58 -4.91 28.43
C ARG A 288 -23.91 -5.43 28.96
N LEU A 289 -23.92 -6.72 29.31
CA LEU A 289 -25.07 -7.41 29.86
C LEU A 289 -24.70 -8.05 31.20
N SER A 290 -25.60 -8.06 32.17
CA SER A 290 -25.40 -8.81 33.41
C SER A 290 -25.40 -10.33 33.20
N GLU A 291 -26.11 -10.80 32.17
CA GLU A 291 -26.16 -12.21 31.76
C GLU A 291 -25.92 -12.41 30.26
N GLY A 292 -25.24 -13.48 29.86
CA GLY A 292 -24.85 -13.71 28.47
C GLY A 292 -23.64 -12.88 28.01
N LYS A 293 -23.27 -12.97 26.73
CA LYS A 293 -22.09 -12.29 26.18
C LYS A 293 -22.38 -11.63 24.85
N ILE A 294 -21.99 -10.35 24.74
CA ILE A 294 -21.97 -9.59 23.48
C ILE A 294 -20.51 -9.30 23.14
N ASN A 295 -20.09 -9.63 21.92
CA ASN A 295 -18.85 -9.11 21.35
C ASN A 295 -19.17 -7.79 20.64
N PHE A 296 -19.20 -6.71 21.41
CA PHE A 296 -19.64 -5.40 20.92
C PHE A 296 -18.62 -4.83 19.91
N ASP A 297 -19.14 -4.41 18.76
CA ASP A 297 -18.41 -3.73 17.70
C ASP A 297 -19.21 -2.46 17.37
N SER A 298 -18.63 -1.29 17.63
CA SER A 298 -19.34 -0.01 17.47
C SER A 298 -19.87 0.20 16.04
N GLU A 299 -19.28 -0.43 15.01
CA GLU A 299 -19.74 -0.37 13.62
C GLU A 299 -20.90 -1.33 13.29
N LYS A 300 -21.29 -2.22 14.21
CA LYS A 300 -22.39 -3.19 14.08
C LYS A 300 -23.62 -2.74 14.86
N ASN A 301 -24.78 -2.75 14.20
CA ASN A 301 -26.03 -2.24 14.74
C ASN A 301 -27.00 -3.34 15.22
N GLU A 302 -26.66 -4.61 15.06
CA GLU A 302 -27.54 -5.72 15.43
C GLU A 302 -26.79 -6.80 16.22
N TYR A 303 -27.40 -7.28 17.29
CA TYR A 303 -26.86 -8.31 18.16
C TYR A 303 -27.93 -9.33 18.50
N THR A 304 -27.51 -10.57 18.69
CA THR A 304 -28.37 -11.66 19.15
C THR A 304 -27.66 -12.35 20.31
N VAL A 305 -28.40 -12.58 21.40
CA VAL A 305 -27.93 -13.25 22.61
C VAL A 305 -28.98 -14.28 23.02
N ASP A 306 -28.55 -15.50 23.25
CA ASP A 306 -29.42 -16.57 23.76
C ASP A 306 -29.19 -16.72 25.27
N LEU A 307 -30.28 -16.79 26.03
CA LEU A 307 -30.28 -16.91 27.48
C LEU A 307 -31.11 -18.12 27.92
N ASP A 308 -30.73 -18.66 29.08
CA ASP A 308 -31.45 -19.75 29.73
C ASP A 308 -32.87 -19.32 30.11
N GLU A 309 -33.79 -20.30 30.15
CA GLU A 309 -35.22 -20.04 30.33
C GLU A 309 -35.56 -19.42 31.71
N ASP A 310 -34.73 -19.64 32.71
CA ASP A 310 -34.87 -19.14 34.08
C ASP A 310 -34.48 -17.65 34.23
N ILE A 311 -33.71 -17.09 33.30
CA ILE A 311 -33.32 -15.66 33.31
C ILE A 311 -34.51 -14.79 32.87
N SER A 312 -35.22 -14.19 33.83
CA SER A 312 -36.43 -13.38 33.58
C SER A 312 -36.21 -11.88 33.49
N GLU A 313 -35.03 -11.39 33.84
CA GLU A 313 -34.62 -9.98 33.78
C GLU A 313 -33.12 -9.91 33.48
N ILE A 314 -32.65 -8.77 32.97
CA ILE A 314 -31.25 -8.53 32.63
C ILE A 314 -30.92 -7.05 32.76
N ASP A 315 -29.73 -6.72 33.23
CA ASP A 315 -29.22 -5.35 33.25
C ASP A 315 -28.40 -5.11 31.99
N ILE A 316 -28.66 -3.99 31.33
CA ILE A 316 -28.02 -3.59 30.08
C ILE A 316 -27.31 -2.27 30.31
N THR A 317 -25.99 -2.26 30.17
CA THR A 317 -25.17 -1.05 30.21
C THR A 317 -24.84 -0.59 28.79
N ALA A 318 -25.08 0.67 28.45
CA ALA A 318 -24.81 1.25 27.13
C ALA A 318 -24.01 2.55 27.24
N GLU A 319 -22.68 2.45 27.26
CA GLU A 319 -21.79 3.58 27.51
C GLU A 319 -21.49 4.33 26.18
N PRO A 320 -21.74 5.64 26.07
CA PRO A 320 -21.44 6.42 24.86
C PRO A 320 -19.95 6.74 24.72
N GLU A 321 -19.45 6.97 23.50
CA GLU A 321 -18.07 7.45 23.28
C GLU A 321 -17.81 8.87 23.84
N ASN A 322 -18.88 9.64 24.09
CA ASN A 322 -18.83 10.96 24.69
C ASN A 322 -19.96 11.11 25.72
N ASP A 323 -19.61 11.59 26.92
CA ASP A 323 -20.52 11.84 28.03
C ASP A 323 -21.59 12.92 27.73
N ASP A 324 -21.39 13.73 26.68
CA ASP A 324 -22.38 14.73 26.23
C ASP A 324 -23.52 14.12 25.37
N TYR A 325 -23.44 12.83 25.01
CA TYR A 325 -24.46 12.15 24.21
C TYR A 325 -25.61 11.62 25.06
N LEU A 326 -26.83 11.77 24.55
CA LEU A 326 -28.03 11.20 25.12
C LEU A 326 -28.11 9.71 24.75
N VAL A 327 -28.29 8.82 25.75
CA VAL A 327 -28.49 7.38 25.53
C VAL A 327 -29.85 6.96 26.06
N THR A 328 -30.57 6.13 25.29
CA THR A 328 -31.83 5.51 25.75
C THR A 328 -31.83 4.02 25.50
N ILE A 329 -32.34 3.23 26.46
CA ILE A 329 -32.57 1.78 26.36
C ILE A 329 -34.08 1.55 26.39
N ASN A 330 -34.65 0.98 25.32
CA ASN A 330 -36.10 0.87 25.10
C ASN A 330 -36.90 2.19 25.19
N GLY A 331 -36.21 3.32 25.07
CA GLY A 331 -36.79 4.65 25.15
C GLY A 331 -36.70 5.29 26.54
N ASP A 332 -36.24 4.55 27.54
CA ASP A 332 -35.90 5.08 28.86
C ASP A 332 -34.47 5.65 28.82
N GLU A 333 -34.29 6.88 29.31
CA GLU A 333 -33.02 7.59 29.29
C GLU A 333 -32.09 7.09 30.38
N VAL A 334 -30.84 6.78 30.00
CA VAL A 334 -29.77 6.35 30.91
C VAL A 334 -28.61 7.34 30.85
N THR A 335 -27.97 7.56 31.98
CA THR A 335 -26.99 8.64 32.18
C THR A 335 -25.77 8.14 32.95
N LYS A 336 -24.70 8.94 32.98
CA LYS A 336 -23.56 8.64 33.85
C LYS A 336 -23.92 8.46 35.33
N GLY A 337 -25.05 9.01 35.81
CA GLY A 337 -25.49 8.89 37.20
C GLY A 337 -26.05 7.50 37.55
N ASP A 338 -26.50 6.75 36.56
CA ASP A 338 -26.97 5.36 36.64
C ASP A 338 -25.99 4.39 35.95
N ASP A 339 -24.74 4.83 35.73
CA ASP A 339 -23.70 4.10 35.00
C ASP A 339 -24.11 3.69 33.57
N TYR A 340 -25.08 4.42 32.97
CA TYR A 340 -25.70 4.13 31.68
C TYR A 340 -26.41 2.76 31.65
N GLU A 341 -26.98 2.31 32.76
CA GLU A 341 -27.57 0.98 32.96
C GLU A 341 -29.10 1.01 33.08
N GLU A 342 -29.77 0.03 32.49
CA GLU A 342 -31.22 -0.20 32.64
C GLU A 342 -31.56 -1.69 32.80
N THR A 343 -32.52 -2.02 33.67
CA THR A 343 -32.99 -3.39 33.89
C THR A 343 -34.18 -3.70 32.97
N VAL A 344 -34.05 -4.73 32.13
CA VAL A 344 -35.07 -5.14 31.16
C VAL A 344 -35.67 -6.50 31.53
N TYR A 345 -36.99 -6.54 31.71
CA TYR A 345 -37.74 -7.78 31.92
C TYR A 345 -37.99 -8.55 30.62
N LEU A 346 -37.61 -9.83 30.61
CA LEU A 346 -37.65 -10.70 29.44
C LEU A 346 -38.87 -11.61 29.44
N LYS A 347 -39.56 -11.73 28.31
CA LYS A 347 -40.58 -12.76 28.06
C LYS A 347 -39.90 -14.03 27.53
N LYS A 348 -40.52 -15.19 27.72
CA LYS A 348 -40.07 -16.41 27.02
C LYS A 348 -40.16 -16.19 25.50
N GLY A 349 -39.17 -16.66 24.76
CA GLY A 349 -38.99 -16.44 23.33
C GLY A 349 -38.13 -15.21 23.01
N GLU A 350 -38.31 -14.67 21.80
CA GLU A 350 -37.55 -13.53 21.28
C GLU A 350 -37.97 -12.21 21.97
N ASN A 351 -37.00 -11.46 22.48
CA ASN A 351 -37.16 -10.11 23.02
C ASN A 351 -36.29 -9.15 22.20
N ILE A 352 -36.84 -8.05 21.71
CA ILE A 352 -36.09 -7.06 20.94
C ILE A 352 -35.94 -5.79 21.79
N ILE A 353 -34.70 -5.44 22.11
CA ILE A 353 -34.30 -4.25 22.84
C ILE A 353 -33.71 -3.24 21.86
N LYS A 354 -34.13 -1.98 21.96
CA LYS A 354 -33.63 -0.89 21.13
C LYS A 354 -32.80 0.08 21.96
N ILE A 355 -31.54 0.25 21.61
CA ILE A 355 -30.63 1.20 22.26
C ILE A 355 -30.34 2.33 21.27
N VAL A 356 -30.45 3.57 21.71
CA VAL A 356 -30.25 4.75 20.86
C VAL A 356 -29.21 5.65 21.51
N VAL A 357 -28.25 6.13 20.71
CA VAL A 357 -27.31 7.19 21.10
C VAL A 357 -27.53 8.39 20.18
N GLN A 358 -27.62 9.59 20.77
CA GLN A 358 -27.97 10.81 20.06
C GLN A 358 -27.12 12.01 20.52
N ASP A 359 -26.61 12.76 19.55
CA ASP A 359 -26.03 14.09 19.76
C ASP A 359 -27.09 15.11 19.34
N GLU A 360 -27.70 15.74 20.34
CA GLU A 360 -28.79 16.68 20.11
C GLU A 360 -28.33 18.00 19.48
N LEU A 361 -27.05 18.38 19.65
CA LEU A 361 -26.51 19.63 19.12
C LEU A 361 -26.27 19.53 17.61
N ASN A 362 -25.78 18.37 17.17
CA ASN A 362 -25.42 18.11 15.79
C ASN A 362 -26.47 17.30 15.02
N GLU A 363 -27.63 17.02 15.65
CA GLU A 363 -28.74 16.24 15.10
C GLU A 363 -28.32 14.83 14.63
N LEU A 364 -27.33 14.22 15.29
CA LEU A 364 -26.80 12.90 14.93
C LEU A 364 -27.46 11.79 15.76
N LYS A 365 -27.79 10.66 15.13
CA LYS A 365 -28.43 9.52 15.78
C LYS A 365 -27.92 8.17 15.27
N ARG A 366 -27.70 7.24 16.20
CA ARG A 366 -27.45 5.81 15.92
C ARG A 366 -28.37 4.92 16.75
N THR A 367 -28.76 3.79 16.18
CA THR A 367 -29.62 2.79 16.83
C THR A 367 -28.97 1.41 16.80
N TYR A 368 -28.86 0.77 17.96
CA TYR A 368 -28.47 -0.62 18.12
C TYR A 368 -29.71 -1.47 18.47
N LYS A 369 -29.85 -2.61 17.80
CA LYS A 369 -30.90 -3.60 18.02
C LYS A 369 -30.31 -4.83 18.68
N LEU A 370 -30.74 -5.13 19.90
CA LEU A 370 -30.34 -6.32 20.64
C LEU A 370 -31.51 -7.30 20.71
N THR A 371 -31.33 -8.50 20.19
CA THR A 371 -32.31 -9.58 20.17
C THR A 371 -31.92 -10.61 21.23
N ILE A 372 -32.72 -10.74 22.29
CA ILE A 372 -32.49 -11.69 23.39
C ILE A 372 -33.50 -12.83 23.29
N ASN A 373 -33.03 -14.05 23.00
CA ASN A 373 -33.87 -15.24 22.98
C ASN A 373 -33.85 -15.94 24.32
N ARG A 374 -35.00 -16.01 24.99
CA ARG A 374 -35.17 -16.70 26.26
C ARG A 374 -35.91 -18.04 26.06
N GLY A 375 -35.17 -19.14 25.94
CA GLY A 375 -35.73 -20.51 26.02
C GLY A 375 -36.43 -21.12 24.78
N GLN A 376 -35.95 -20.96 23.53
CA GLN A 376 -36.45 -21.73 22.36
C GLN A 376 -35.45 -21.74 21.17
N ALA A 377 -35.19 -22.78 20.34
CA ALA A 377 -35.17 -24.26 20.43
C ALA A 377 -34.45 -24.90 19.18
N GLU A 378 -33.91 -26.12 19.36
CA GLU A 378 -33.62 -27.29 18.45
C GLU A 378 -32.18 -27.83 18.59
N LYS A 379 -31.86 -29.13 18.78
CA LYS A 379 -32.58 -30.42 18.74
C LYS A 379 -31.87 -31.44 19.66
N GLU A 380 -32.63 -32.42 20.13
CA GLU A 380 -32.26 -33.54 21.01
C GLU A 380 -31.04 -34.35 20.53
N GLU A 381 -30.20 -34.77 21.48
CA GLU A 381 -29.75 -36.16 21.65
C GLU A 381 -29.36 -36.35 23.14
N GLU A 382 -30.20 -37.11 23.87
CA GLU A 382 -29.84 -37.68 25.17
C GLU A 382 -29.10 -39.01 24.93
N GLU A 383 -27.98 -39.24 25.63
CA GLU A 383 -27.77 -40.46 26.42
C GLU A 383 -26.63 -40.27 27.45
N ASP A 384 -27.08 -40.08 28.69
CA ASP A 384 -26.73 -40.87 29.88
C ASP A 384 -25.29 -40.94 30.48
N ASN A 385 -25.23 -40.44 31.73
CA ASN A 385 -24.61 -41.07 32.92
C ASN A 385 -23.08 -41.25 33.03
N LYS A 386 -22.40 -40.43 33.84
CA LYS A 386 -22.18 -40.62 35.30
C LYS A 386 -21.10 -39.69 35.88
N LYS A 387 -21.34 -39.32 37.14
CA LYS A 387 -20.46 -38.59 38.07
C LYS A 387 -19.06 -39.19 38.18
N ASP A 388 -18.05 -38.33 38.35
CA ASP A 388 -17.25 -38.36 39.57
C ASP A 388 -16.54 -37.01 39.80
N GLU A 389 -16.76 -36.44 40.98
CA GLU A 389 -15.92 -35.39 41.55
C GLU A 389 -14.61 -36.03 41.99
N THR A 390 -13.47 -35.51 41.53
CA THR A 390 -12.24 -35.54 42.33
C THR A 390 -11.44 -34.26 42.07
N VAL A 391 -11.24 -33.51 43.15
CA VAL A 391 -10.20 -32.49 43.28
C VAL A 391 -8.87 -33.23 43.37
N GLU A 392 -7.91 -32.94 42.47
CA GLU A 392 -6.52 -32.64 42.85
C GLU A 392 -5.56 -32.41 41.65
N ASN A 393 -4.67 -31.44 41.92
CA ASN A 393 -3.29 -31.27 41.46
C ASN A 393 -2.97 -30.57 40.12
N ASN A 394 -2.42 -29.37 40.29
CA ASN A 394 -1.65 -28.56 39.35
C ASN A 394 -0.54 -29.38 38.66
N ASP A 395 -0.62 -29.45 37.33
CA ASP A 395 0.51 -29.25 36.42
C ASP A 395 0.02 -29.09 34.97
N ASN A 396 0.33 -27.94 34.36
CA ASN A 396 0.32 -27.57 32.93
C ASN A 396 -0.85 -28.02 32.03
N LYS A 397 -1.71 -27.09 31.57
CA LYS A 397 -2.70 -27.38 30.51
C LYS A 397 -2.80 -26.34 29.38
N THR A 398 -1.66 -25.80 28.95
CA THR A 398 -1.55 -25.11 27.65
C THR A 398 -1.26 -26.13 26.56
N GLY A 399 -1.95 -26.05 25.42
CA GLY A 399 -1.65 -26.89 24.25
C GLY A 399 -2.85 -27.46 23.51
N TRP A 400 -2.56 -28.29 22.53
CA TRP A 400 -3.56 -28.94 21.68
C TRP A 400 -4.36 -29.99 22.45
N VAL A 401 -5.68 -29.95 22.29
CA VAL A 401 -6.64 -30.92 22.83
C VAL A 401 -7.44 -31.50 21.67
N GLN A 402 -7.45 -32.82 21.54
CA GLN A 402 -8.26 -33.52 20.55
C GLN A 402 -9.66 -33.76 21.10
N THR A 403 -10.67 -33.46 20.30
CA THR A 403 -12.08 -33.76 20.57
C THR A 403 -12.65 -34.57 19.41
N ASP A 404 -13.85 -35.10 19.59
CA ASP A 404 -14.57 -35.88 18.56
C ASP A 404 -14.86 -35.06 17.29
N LYS A 405 -14.90 -33.72 17.41
CA LYS A 405 -15.17 -32.78 16.32
C LYS A 405 -13.90 -32.18 15.70
N GLY A 406 -12.73 -32.38 16.32
CA GLY A 406 -11.46 -31.85 15.83
C GLY A 406 -10.52 -31.36 16.93
N TRP A 407 -9.43 -30.72 16.52
CA TRP A 407 -8.40 -30.20 17.42
C TRP A 407 -8.69 -28.77 17.86
N GLN A 408 -8.55 -28.49 19.16
CA GLN A 408 -8.63 -27.15 19.75
C GLN A 408 -7.33 -26.83 20.49
N TYR A 409 -7.06 -25.56 20.79
CA TYR A 409 -5.86 -25.16 21.54
C TYR A 409 -6.24 -24.39 22.80
N LYS A 410 -5.69 -24.80 23.96
CA LYS A 410 -5.86 -24.11 25.24
C LYS A 410 -4.67 -23.21 25.55
N ASP A 411 -4.93 -22.00 26.01
CA ASP A 411 -3.90 -21.09 26.49
C ASP A 411 -3.42 -21.43 27.91
N LYS A 412 -2.61 -20.54 28.50
CA LYS A 412 -2.04 -20.71 29.86
C LYS A 412 -3.08 -20.71 30.96
N ASP A 413 -4.20 -20.08 30.71
CA ASP A 413 -5.32 -19.97 31.64
C ASP A 413 -6.36 -21.09 31.38
N GLY A 414 -6.10 -21.97 30.42
CA GLY A 414 -6.96 -23.10 30.06
C GLY A 414 -8.11 -22.72 29.11
N ASN A 415 -8.14 -21.49 28.62
CA ASN A 415 -9.18 -21.01 27.70
C ASN A 415 -8.93 -21.51 26.28
N ILE A 416 -9.99 -21.91 25.58
CA ILE A 416 -9.90 -22.31 24.18
C ILE A 416 -9.70 -21.07 23.30
N ILE A 417 -8.66 -21.11 22.48
CA ILE A 417 -8.37 -20.12 21.47
C ILE A 417 -9.34 -20.25 20.29
N LYS A 418 -9.94 -19.12 19.87
CA LYS A 418 -10.93 -19.05 18.78
C LYS A 418 -10.66 -17.86 17.84
N SER A 419 -11.13 -17.96 16.60
CA SER A 419 -11.10 -16.91 15.55
C SER A 419 -9.76 -16.21 15.33
N LYS A 420 -8.63 -16.93 15.44
CA LYS A 420 -7.31 -16.32 15.28
C LYS A 420 -6.25 -17.28 14.75
N TRP A 421 -5.23 -16.68 14.14
CA TRP A 421 -3.96 -17.35 13.88
C TRP A 421 -3.25 -17.64 15.21
N LEU A 422 -2.77 -18.88 15.34
CA LEU A 422 -1.97 -19.36 16.44
C LEU A 422 -0.61 -19.77 15.89
N TYR A 423 0.44 -19.23 16.49
CA TYR A 423 1.79 -19.77 16.32
C TYR A 423 2.02 -20.86 17.37
N ASP A 424 2.22 -22.09 16.93
CA ASP A 424 2.59 -23.20 17.81
C ASP A 424 4.11 -23.17 18.03
N GLU A 425 4.52 -22.67 19.19
CA GLU A 425 5.94 -22.56 19.59
C GLU A 425 6.69 -23.89 19.57
N ASN A 426 6.01 -25.02 19.82
CA ASN A 426 6.65 -26.33 19.87
C ASN A 426 6.94 -26.86 18.47
N ALA A 427 5.97 -26.71 17.57
CA ALA A 427 6.07 -27.18 16.19
C ALA A 427 6.68 -26.12 15.25
N LYS A 428 6.81 -24.86 15.69
CA LYS A 428 7.27 -23.69 14.93
C LYS A 428 6.48 -23.45 13.65
N VAL A 429 5.16 -23.53 13.76
CA VAL A 429 4.22 -23.45 12.64
C VAL A 429 3.03 -22.56 12.99
N TYR A 430 2.43 -21.96 11.96
CA TYR A 430 1.17 -21.26 12.10
C TYR A 430 -0.01 -22.18 11.79
N CYS A 431 -1.06 -22.06 12.59
CA CYS A 431 -2.36 -22.72 12.41
C CYS A 431 -3.47 -21.67 12.58
N TYR A 432 -4.68 -21.95 12.08
CA TYR A 432 -5.84 -21.09 12.32
C TYR A 432 -6.92 -21.82 13.10
N LEU A 433 -7.48 -21.18 14.13
CA LEU A 433 -8.59 -21.68 14.92
C LEU A 433 -9.85 -20.91 14.53
N ASP A 434 -10.92 -21.62 14.20
CA ASP A 434 -12.16 -21.00 13.79
C ASP A 434 -12.99 -20.46 14.97
N GLU A 435 -14.19 -19.96 14.68
CA GLU A 435 -15.11 -19.38 15.66
C GLU A 435 -15.50 -20.33 16.80
N ASN A 436 -15.40 -21.63 16.56
CA ASN A 436 -15.66 -22.67 17.56
C ASN A 436 -14.36 -23.17 18.22
N GLY A 437 -13.22 -22.61 17.84
CA GLY A 437 -11.90 -22.97 18.32
C GLY A 437 -11.33 -24.22 17.66
N PHE A 438 -11.95 -24.72 16.59
CA PHE A 438 -11.45 -25.88 15.87
C PHE A 438 -10.40 -25.46 14.84
N ARG A 439 -9.32 -26.24 14.77
CA ARG A 439 -8.24 -26.02 13.81
C ARG A 439 -8.74 -26.20 12.38
N LYS A 440 -8.60 -25.16 11.56
CA LYS A 440 -8.88 -25.23 10.13
C LYS A 440 -7.84 -26.09 9.40
N THR A 441 -8.27 -26.70 8.31
CA THR A 441 -7.46 -27.43 7.33
C THR A 441 -7.93 -27.05 5.92
N GLY A 442 -7.10 -27.29 4.91
CA GLY A 442 -7.42 -26.98 3.52
C GLY A 442 -7.47 -25.49 3.21
N TRP A 443 -8.22 -25.13 2.16
CA TRP A 443 -8.39 -23.75 1.72
C TRP A 443 -9.20 -22.95 2.74
N PHE A 444 -8.63 -21.81 3.14
CA PHE A 444 -9.22 -20.94 4.14
C PHE A 444 -9.04 -19.48 3.70
N LYS A 445 -10.09 -18.67 3.86
CA LYS A 445 -10.05 -17.25 3.52
C LYS A 445 -10.17 -16.41 4.79
N ASP A 446 -9.14 -15.62 5.08
CA ASP A 446 -9.10 -14.70 6.21
C ASP A 446 -8.94 -13.27 5.69
N LYS A 447 -9.83 -12.36 6.11
CA LYS A 447 -9.77 -10.93 5.77
C LYS A 447 -9.53 -10.63 4.27
N GLY A 448 -10.07 -11.46 3.39
CA GLY A 448 -9.94 -11.30 1.94
C GLY A 448 -8.79 -12.09 1.29
N ILE A 449 -7.86 -12.63 2.06
CA ILE A 449 -6.66 -13.35 1.61
C ILE A 449 -6.89 -14.87 1.70
N TRP A 450 -6.47 -15.59 0.67
CA TRP A 450 -6.54 -17.05 0.65
C TRP A 450 -5.27 -17.66 1.23
N TYR A 451 -5.46 -18.66 2.11
CA TYR A 451 -4.43 -19.47 2.73
C TYR A 451 -4.71 -20.94 2.44
N LEU A 452 -3.68 -21.77 2.49
CA LEU A 452 -3.78 -23.22 2.41
C LEU A 452 -3.17 -23.82 3.66
N LEU A 453 -3.98 -24.58 4.40
CA LEU A 453 -3.55 -25.31 5.59
C LEU A 453 -3.45 -26.79 5.24
N ALA A 454 -2.39 -27.47 5.66
CA ALA A 454 -2.25 -28.91 5.54
C ALA A 454 -3.32 -29.65 6.37
N ASP A 455 -3.42 -30.97 6.20
CA ASP A 455 -4.37 -31.81 6.95
C ASP A 455 -4.12 -31.78 8.47
N ASN A 456 -2.88 -31.50 8.88
CA ASN A 456 -2.52 -31.26 10.28
C ASN A 456 -2.67 -29.79 10.70
N GLY A 457 -3.31 -28.95 9.88
CA GLY A 457 -3.62 -27.54 10.13
C GLY A 457 -2.47 -26.56 9.97
N VAL A 458 -1.28 -27.04 9.58
CA VAL A 458 -0.09 -26.19 9.36
C VAL A 458 -0.28 -25.32 8.13
N MET A 459 -0.01 -24.03 8.26
CA MET A 459 0.02 -23.09 7.16
C MET A 459 1.11 -23.42 6.16
N LEU A 460 0.72 -23.62 4.90
CA LEU A 460 1.62 -23.96 3.82
C LEU A 460 2.17 -22.69 3.14
N THR A 461 3.44 -22.76 2.76
CA THR A 461 4.16 -21.73 2.00
C THR A 461 4.78 -22.34 0.74
N GLY A 462 5.19 -21.52 -0.22
CA GLY A 462 5.79 -21.97 -1.48
C GLY A 462 4.79 -22.63 -2.45
N TRP A 463 5.31 -23.41 -3.39
CA TRP A 463 4.51 -24.12 -4.39
C TRP A 463 3.69 -25.26 -3.76
N GLN A 464 2.38 -25.26 -4.01
CA GLN A 464 1.43 -26.25 -3.53
C GLN A 464 0.65 -26.85 -4.69
N LYS A 465 0.62 -28.18 -4.75
CA LYS A 465 -0.19 -28.92 -5.75
C LYS A 465 -1.51 -29.34 -5.11
N VAL A 466 -2.63 -28.85 -5.64
CA VAL A 466 -3.98 -29.20 -5.18
C VAL A 466 -4.75 -29.74 -6.38
N GLY A 467 -5.02 -31.05 -6.38
CA GLY A 467 -5.51 -31.76 -7.56
C GLY A 467 -4.49 -31.68 -8.70
N ASP A 468 -4.95 -31.29 -9.90
CA ASP A 468 -4.09 -31.11 -11.08
C ASP A 468 -3.54 -29.68 -11.25
N LYS A 469 -3.82 -28.79 -10.28
CA LYS A 469 -3.42 -27.38 -10.32
C LYS A 469 -2.28 -27.08 -9.34
N TYR A 470 -1.48 -26.09 -9.69
CA TYR A 470 -0.38 -25.58 -8.86
C TYR A 470 -0.70 -24.17 -8.40
N TYR A 471 -0.46 -23.89 -7.12
CA TYR A 471 -0.66 -22.61 -6.46
C TYR A 471 0.64 -22.20 -5.80
N TYR A 472 0.86 -20.90 -5.60
CA TYR A 472 2.01 -20.42 -4.84
C TYR A 472 1.53 -19.63 -3.63
N MET A 473 1.96 -20.05 -2.45
CA MET A 473 1.75 -19.37 -1.19
C MET A 473 3.03 -18.59 -0.87
N ASP A 474 2.95 -17.32 -0.50
CA ASP A 474 4.15 -16.59 -0.10
C ASP A 474 4.70 -17.06 1.26
N SER A 475 5.76 -16.42 1.74
CA SER A 475 6.38 -16.76 3.03
C SER A 475 5.44 -16.57 4.23
N ASN A 476 4.37 -15.78 4.07
CA ASN A 476 3.33 -15.55 5.08
C ASN A 476 2.10 -16.43 4.84
N GLY A 477 2.16 -17.36 3.90
CA GLY A 477 1.09 -18.27 3.55
C GLY A 477 -0.03 -17.65 2.72
N ALA A 478 0.13 -16.43 2.19
CA ALA A 478 -0.87 -15.79 1.34
C ALA A 478 -0.75 -16.26 -0.12
N MET A 479 -1.87 -16.70 -0.71
CA MET A 479 -1.93 -17.19 -2.08
C MET A 479 -1.66 -16.06 -3.07
N GLN A 480 -0.70 -16.27 -3.96
CA GLN A 480 -0.32 -15.31 -5.00
C GLN A 480 -1.20 -15.45 -6.25
N THR A 481 -1.41 -14.33 -6.93
CA THR A 481 -2.07 -14.22 -8.25
C THR A 481 -1.25 -13.27 -9.13
N GLY A 482 -1.41 -13.33 -10.45
CA GLY A 482 -0.66 -12.52 -11.40
C GLY A 482 0.78 -13.00 -11.64
N TRP A 483 1.65 -12.10 -12.08
CA TRP A 483 3.06 -12.41 -12.32
C TRP A 483 3.81 -12.71 -11.02
N LEU A 484 4.52 -13.82 -10.99
CA LEU A 484 5.35 -14.25 -9.86
C LEU A 484 6.80 -14.40 -10.30
N LYS A 485 7.69 -13.69 -9.61
CA LYS A 485 9.15 -13.79 -9.77
C LYS A 485 9.70 -14.63 -8.63
N ILE A 486 10.41 -15.71 -8.95
CA ILE A 486 11.13 -16.53 -7.97
C ILE A 486 12.62 -16.46 -8.31
N GLU A 487 13.43 -16.04 -7.35
CA GLU A 487 14.88 -16.14 -7.43
C GLU A 487 15.35 -17.36 -6.66
N ASP A 488 16.12 -18.22 -7.32
CA ASP A 488 16.79 -19.34 -6.68
C ASP A 488 17.97 -18.82 -5.85
N ASN A 489 17.97 -19.12 -4.55
CA ASN A 489 18.94 -18.54 -3.61
C ASN A 489 20.39 -18.95 -3.91
N ASP A 490 20.60 -20.16 -4.45
CA ASP A 490 21.91 -20.75 -4.69
C ASP A 490 22.48 -20.32 -6.04
N THR A 491 21.65 -20.31 -7.08
CA THR A 491 22.06 -20.04 -8.46
C THR A 491 21.83 -18.60 -8.90
N LYS A 492 21.11 -17.80 -8.10
CA LYS A 492 20.64 -16.45 -8.45
C LYS A 492 19.80 -16.41 -9.73
N LYS A 493 19.27 -17.57 -10.13
CA LYS A 493 18.44 -17.70 -11.31
C LYS A 493 17.06 -17.14 -11.02
N VAL A 494 16.69 -16.10 -11.74
CA VAL A 494 15.32 -15.56 -11.74
C VAL A 494 14.46 -16.36 -12.69
N THR A 495 13.32 -16.83 -12.20
CA THR A 495 12.31 -17.54 -12.98
C THR A 495 10.95 -16.86 -12.80
N TRP A 496 10.27 -16.62 -13.91
CA TRP A 496 8.95 -16.00 -13.91
C TRP A 496 7.85 -17.04 -14.13
N TYR A 497 6.72 -16.83 -13.47
CA TYR A 497 5.50 -17.60 -13.60
C TYR A 497 4.31 -16.65 -13.69
N TYR A 498 3.16 -17.15 -14.13
CA TYR A 498 1.90 -16.43 -14.04
C TYR A 498 0.85 -17.28 -13.32
N LEU A 499 0.15 -16.69 -12.37
CA LEU A 499 -0.92 -17.30 -11.60
C LEU A 499 -2.22 -16.62 -12.04
N ASN A 500 -3.21 -17.39 -12.44
CA ASN A 500 -4.52 -16.89 -12.85
C ASN A 500 -5.23 -16.18 -11.68
N SER A 501 -6.35 -15.52 -11.94
CA SER A 501 -7.15 -14.85 -10.89
C SER A 501 -7.64 -15.81 -9.79
N GLY A 502 -7.79 -17.10 -10.11
CA GLY A 502 -8.06 -18.18 -9.15
C GLY A 502 -6.84 -18.70 -8.40
N GLY A 503 -5.64 -18.17 -8.65
CA GLY A 503 -4.37 -18.59 -8.04
C GLY A 503 -3.65 -19.74 -8.74
N ASP A 504 -4.30 -20.41 -9.70
CA ASP A 504 -3.69 -21.53 -10.40
C ASP A 504 -2.65 -21.11 -11.45
N ARG A 505 -1.53 -21.81 -11.49
CA ARG A 505 -0.39 -21.55 -12.40
C ARG A 505 -0.79 -21.75 -13.85
N ALA A 506 -0.60 -20.71 -14.66
CA ALA A 506 -0.82 -20.74 -16.09
C ALA A 506 0.29 -21.51 -16.84
N THR A 507 -0.09 -22.09 -17.97
CA THR A 507 0.79 -22.70 -18.96
C THR A 507 0.29 -22.33 -20.37
N GLY A 508 1.17 -22.41 -21.36
CA GLY A 508 0.87 -22.04 -22.75
C GLY A 508 0.87 -20.52 -22.97
N TRP A 509 0.15 -20.08 -24.00
CA TRP A 509 0.06 -18.67 -24.39
C TRP A 509 -0.75 -17.85 -23.38
N LEU A 510 -0.16 -16.77 -22.90
CA LEU A 510 -0.78 -15.77 -22.04
C LEU A 510 -0.81 -14.42 -22.75
N LYS A 511 -1.99 -13.81 -22.82
CA LYS A 511 -2.12 -12.40 -23.20
C LYS A 511 -2.16 -11.55 -21.93
N TYR A 512 -1.22 -10.63 -21.79
CA TYR A 512 -1.16 -9.71 -20.67
C TYR A 512 -0.91 -8.29 -21.19
N GLY A 513 -1.89 -7.40 -20.99
CA GLY A 513 -1.93 -6.11 -21.67
C GLY A 513 -2.00 -6.28 -23.19
N ASP A 514 -1.11 -5.57 -23.91
CA ASP A 514 -1.00 -5.63 -25.36
C ASP A 514 -0.01 -6.70 -25.86
N SER A 515 0.68 -7.39 -24.94
CA SER A 515 1.74 -8.35 -25.25
C SER A 515 1.27 -9.80 -25.03
N TRP A 516 1.89 -10.71 -25.79
CA TRP A 516 1.76 -12.15 -25.59
C TRP A 516 3.03 -12.70 -24.95
N TYR A 517 2.86 -13.69 -24.09
CA TYR A 517 3.92 -14.42 -23.39
C TYR A 517 3.66 -15.90 -23.56
N TYR A 518 4.69 -16.71 -23.39
CA TYR A 518 4.55 -18.16 -23.38
C TYR A 518 5.08 -18.74 -22.08
N LEU A 519 4.24 -19.51 -21.40
CA LEU A 519 4.58 -20.23 -20.18
C LEU A 519 4.79 -21.70 -20.56
N ASN A 520 5.96 -22.24 -20.26
CA ASN A 520 6.29 -23.64 -20.49
C ASN A 520 5.34 -24.57 -19.72
N SER A 521 5.41 -25.88 -19.99
CA SER A 521 4.59 -26.87 -19.30
C SER A 521 4.80 -26.91 -17.78
N ASP A 522 5.99 -26.53 -17.32
CA ASP A 522 6.33 -26.35 -15.91
C ASP A 522 5.94 -24.97 -15.36
N GLY A 523 5.26 -24.15 -16.15
CA GLY A 523 4.79 -22.81 -15.83
C GLY A 523 5.85 -21.71 -15.93
N THR A 524 7.11 -22.06 -16.24
CA THR A 524 8.18 -21.07 -16.37
C THR A 524 7.97 -20.22 -17.63
N MET A 525 8.16 -18.91 -17.53
CA MET A 525 8.08 -18.01 -18.68
C MET A 525 9.23 -18.30 -19.64
N ALA A 526 8.91 -18.53 -20.91
CA ALA A 526 9.88 -18.75 -21.96
C ALA A 526 10.48 -17.42 -22.44
N THR A 527 11.77 -17.47 -22.76
CA THR A 527 12.49 -16.44 -23.53
C THR A 527 13.20 -17.11 -24.71
N GLY A 528 13.52 -16.33 -25.73
CA GLY A 528 14.15 -16.84 -26.95
C GLY A 528 13.20 -17.63 -27.84
N TRP A 529 13.74 -18.59 -28.59
CA TRP A 529 12.99 -19.35 -29.58
C TRP A 529 12.11 -20.43 -28.93
N ILE A 530 10.84 -20.48 -29.34
CA ILE A 530 9.94 -21.61 -29.05
C ILE A 530 9.34 -22.16 -30.33
N ILE A 531 8.84 -23.39 -30.23
CA ILE A 531 8.01 -24.02 -31.25
C ILE A 531 6.71 -24.43 -30.58
N ASP A 532 5.59 -23.90 -31.07
CA ASP A 532 4.25 -24.28 -30.62
C ASP A 532 3.40 -24.64 -31.84
N ALA A 533 2.73 -25.79 -31.77
CA ALA A 533 1.93 -26.35 -32.86
C ALA A 533 2.62 -26.34 -34.26
N GLY A 534 3.94 -26.57 -34.30
CA GLY A 534 4.73 -26.60 -35.54
C GLY A 534 5.11 -25.22 -36.11
N SER A 535 4.66 -24.13 -35.49
CA SER A 535 5.07 -22.76 -35.83
C SER A 535 6.20 -22.31 -34.91
N LYS A 536 7.14 -21.53 -35.45
CA LYS A 536 8.27 -20.98 -34.69
C LYS A 536 7.96 -19.56 -34.24
N TYR A 537 8.23 -19.25 -32.98
CA TYR A 537 8.04 -17.94 -32.38
C TYR A 537 9.30 -17.51 -31.63
N TYR A 538 9.43 -16.20 -31.40
CA TYR A 538 10.51 -15.65 -30.59
C TYR A 538 9.95 -14.78 -29.47
N LEU A 539 10.34 -15.09 -28.23
CA LEU A 539 10.06 -14.30 -27.05
C LEU A 539 11.30 -13.47 -26.73
N ASN A 540 11.12 -12.18 -26.50
CA ASN A 540 12.20 -11.29 -26.07
C ASN A 540 12.71 -11.68 -24.67
N GLU A 541 13.78 -11.02 -24.22
CA GLU A 541 14.34 -11.24 -22.88
C GLU A 541 13.33 -10.91 -21.76
N ASP A 542 12.42 -9.96 -21.99
CA ASP A 542 11.30 -9.64 -21.09
C ASP A 542 10.12 -10.62 -21.21
N GLY A 543 10.23 -11.64 -22.06
CA GLY A 543 9.21 -12.67 -22.32
C GLY A 543 8.16 -12.28 -23.35
N SER A 544 8.13 -11.03 -23.83
CA SER A 544 7.13 -10.59 -24.81
C SER A 544 7.37 -11.22 -26.19
N MET A 545 6.31 -11.68 -26.83
CA MET A 545 6.34 -12.30 -28.15
C MET A 545 6.61 -11.27 -29.25
N GLN A 546 7.55 -11.57 -30.15
CA GLN A 546 7.82 -10.70 -31.28
C GLN A 546 6.79 -10.76 -32.39
N THR A 547 6.57 -9.60 -33.01
CA THR A 547 5.82 -9.44 -34.26
C THR A 547 6.59 -8.50 -35.20
N GLY A 548 6.36 -8.56 -36.51
CA GLY A 548 7.09 -7.72 -37.47
C GLY A 548 8.49 -8.22 -37.77
N THR A 549 9.42 -7.34 -38.14
CA THR A 549 10.78 -7.71 -38.56
C THR A 549 11.79 -7.50 -37.44
N LYS A 550 12.65 -8.50 -37.17
CA LYS A 550 13.70 -8.41 -36.14
C LYS A 550 14.96 -9.15 -36.55
N ILE A 551 16.13 -8.60 -36.21
CA ILE A 551 17.42 -9.29 -36.32
C ILE A 551 17.69 -10.04 -35.02
N ILE A 552 17.93 -11.34 -35.11
CA ILE A 552 18.24 -12.25 -34.00
C ILE A 552 19.51 -13.02 -34.39
N ASP A 553 20.55 -12.94 -33.56
CA ASP A 553 21.86 -13.56 -33.80
C ASP A 553 22.45 -13.23 -35.20
N GLY A 554 22.30 -11.98 -35.63
CA GLY A 554 22.81 -11.49 -36.91
C GLY A 554 21.98 -11.87 -38.14
N LYS A 555 20.84 -12.55 -37.97
CA LYS A 555 19.93 -12.93 -39.06
C LYS A 555 18.58 -12.22 -38.93
N GLU A 556 18.08 -11.65 -40.03
CA GLU A 556 16.74 -11.07 -40.08
C GLU A 556 15.66 -12.16 -40.13
N TYR A 557 14.64 -12.00 -39.29
CA TYR A 557 13.42 -12.81 -39.25
C TYR A 557 12.19 -11.91 -39.37
N LYS A 558 11.16 -12.40 -40.07
CA LYS A 558 9.85 -11.75 -40.18
C LYS A 558 8.81 -12.58 -39.46
N PHE A 559 8.03 -11.94 -38.60
CA PHE A 559 6.98 -12.53 -37.80
C PHE A 559 5.64 -11.90 -38.21
N ASN A 560 4.60 -12.72 -38.38
CA ASN A 560 3.27 -12.24 -38.69
C ASN A 560 2.61 -11.58 -37.45
N LYS A 561 1.36 -11.11 -37.58
CA LYS A 561 0.61 -10.50 -36.46
C LYS A 561 0.32 -11.44 -35.30
N SER A 562 0.37 -12.75 -35.52
CA SER A 562 0.27 -13.77 -34.47
C SER A 562 1.63 -14.20 -33.93
N GLY A 563 2.72 -13.56 -34.36
CA GLY A 563 4.09 -13.81 -33.92
C GLY A 563 4.77 -15.03 -34.53
N ALA A 564 4.14 -15.73 -35.47
CA ALA A 564 4.76 -16.88 -36.13
C ALA A 564 5.74 -16.41 -37.22
N VAL A 565 6.90 -17.07 -37.31
CA VAL A 565 7.89 -16.82 -38.36
C VAL A 565 7.26 -17.06 -39.74
N ILE A 566 7.42 -16.08 -40.60
CA ILE A 566 7.10 -16.15 -42.03
C ILE A 566 8.36 -16.65 -42.74
N ILE A 567 8.22 -17.76 -43.47
CA ILE A 567 9.31 -18.34 -44.29
C ILE A 567 9.47 -17.55 -45.58
#